data_AF-A0A1I3BDE4-F1
#
_entry.id   AF-A0A1I3BDE4-F1
#
_cell.length_a   1.000
_cell.length_b   1.000
_cell.length_c   1.000
_cell.angle_alpha   90.00
_cell.angle_beta   90.00
_cell.angle_gamma   90.00
#
_symmetry.space_group_name_H-M   'P 1'
#
loop_
_entity.id
_entity.type
_entity.pdbx_description
1 polymer ?
#
loop_
_entity_poly.entity_id
_entity_poly.type
_entity_poly.pdbx_seq_one_letter_code
_entity_poly.pdbx_strand_id
1 'polypeptide(L)'
;MTASADVPLTTGLPAQAGSGAAIPYERFLDCVHCGLCTSACPTYLETGDENNSPRGRIYLMRAVTDGRLELTPAVTRHLDLCLDCRSCETACPSGVQYGRLIEPFRVAMHSPKPGEPVKRDWFRSLILYGLFPYAQRLRWALWPARIMQKLGLDLLVEKAGLNRLLPQRLQRMQRLLPRLQARPAELPKFLPAIGPKRGRVALFTGCVADAMFPQVNWATAQVLQQNGCDVLIPRSQACCGAIHYHSGAGQPALELALTNERAFNIEDLDAVIVNVAGCGSMLKDYGHMAEEVCGDRPDLIRRLSHLAGKFKDVNEYLAELGPVVPQQQVPEVVTYHDACHLCHAQQIRSQPRQLLDMIPGLKVLPLAESEICCGAAGSYNLTEPEMADRLGRRKVGHILNTGAKCVVSANAGCTLQIQAMLRASGHADIPVVHPMELLAKSYGLTPPKSGGDDDVKPESSRAMMASCIIAAGLYAPVIFAVAFLPYYPFGSGTLSLFDVVAFPSWPLLMLSDGSKLKSVMSIVACITLVIMTGAVLQRSFVALAAATIAAAACSSLGVYGTLMFSVS
;
A
#
# COMPACT_ATOMS: atom_id res chain seq x y z
N MET A 1 -8.89 53.24 44.16
CA MET A 1 -7.72 52.41 44.50
C MET A 1 -8.18 50.96 44.49
N THR A 2 -8.14 50.33 43.33
CA THR A 2 -8.57 48.94 43.12
C THR A 2 -7.33 48.10 42.87
N ALA A 3 -7.11 47.12 43.73
CA ALA A 3 -5.97 46.23 43.73
C ALA A 3 -5.93 45.39 42.45
N SER A 4 -4.80 45.47 41.74
CA SER A 4 -4.39 44.54 40.69
C SER A 4 -3.90 43.24 41.35
N ALA A 5 -4.58 42.13 41.08
CA ALA A 5 -4.05 40.80 41.38
C ALA A 5 -3.23 40.33 40.18
N ASP A 6 -1.91 40.48 40.28
CA ASP A 6 -0.96 39.86 39.36
C ASP A 6 -0.99 38.33 39.56
N VAL A 7 -1.49 37.62 38.55
CA VAL A 7 -1.35 36.16 38.46
C VAL A 7 0.03 35.88 37.84
N PRO A 8 0.91 35.10 38.50
CA PRO A 8 2.22 34.79 37.95
C PRO A 8 2.07 33.94 36.69
N LEU A 9 2.65 34.40 35.58
CA LEU A 9 2.94 33.59 34.40
C LEU A 9 3.85 32.43 34.85
N THR A 10 3.24 31.27 35.09
CA THR A 10 3.96 30.03 35.38
C THR A 10 4.87 29.69 34.20
N THR A 11 6.18 29.77 34.48
CA THR A 11 7.28 29.00 33.88
C THR A 11 6.90 28.13 32.69
N GLY A 12 7.29 28.57 31.49
CA GLY A 12 7.15 27.78 30.27
C GLY A 12 7.74 26.37 30.44
N LEU A 13 7.00 25.39 29.95
CA LEU A 13 7.51 24.02 29.78
C LEU A 13 8.84 24.08 29.02
N PRO A 14 9.84 23.27 29.37
CA PRO A 14 11.09 23.21 28.62
C PRO A 14 10.75 22.91 27.16
N ALA A 15 11.23 23.75 26.25
CA ALA A 15 11.00 23.63 24.81
C ALA A 15 11.39 22.23 24.35
N GLN A 16 10.41 21.35 24.20
CA GLN A 16 10.59 20.14 23.40
C GLN A 16 11.02 20.64 22.03
N ALA A 17 12.14 20.17 21.49
CA ALA A 17 12.53 20.46 20.12
C ALA A 17 11.33 20.13 19.21
N GLY A 18 10.60 21.17 18.81
CA GLY A 18 9.14 21.09 18.71
C GLY A 18 8.71 20.33 17.48
N SER A 19 7.85 19.32 17.66
CA SER A 19 7.10 18.77 16.53
C SER A 19 6.36 19.92 15.83
N GLY A 20 6.60 20.07 14.53
CA GLY A 20 6.08 21.18 13.72
C GLY A 20 6.97 22.43 13.63
N ALA A 21 8.16 22.48 14.25
CA ALA A 21 9.06 23.63 14.15
C ALA A 21 9.55 23.94 12.71
N ALA A 22 9.55 22.93 11.84
CA ALA A 22 9.90 23.08 10.42
C ALA A 22 8.74 23.66 9.57
N ILE A 23 7.54 23.81 10.14
CA ILE A 23 6.37 24.34 9.44
C ILE A 23 6.42 25.88 9.52
N PRO A 24 6.35 26.61 8.39
CA PRO A 24 6.26 28.08 8.41
C PRO A 24 5.07 28.53 9.26
N TYR A 25 5.35 29.32 10.30
CA TYR A 25 4.35 29.61 11.34
C TYR A 25 3.10 30.30 10.80
N GLU A 26 3.27 31.13 9.77
CA GLU A 26 2.19 31.78 9.03
C GLU A 26 1.13 30.82 8.50
N ARG A 27 1.48 29.59 8.12
CA ARG A 27 0.51 28.58 7.65
C ARG A 27 -0.50 28.19 8.74
N PHE A 28 -0.14 28.26 10.02
CA PHE A 28 -1.09 28.04 11.11
C PHE A 28 -2.08 29.22 11.24
N LEU A 29 -1.65 30.43 10.86
CA LEU A 29 -2.42 31.66 10.98
C LEU A 29 -3.45 31.83 9.85
N ASP A 30 -3.29 31.13 8.72
CA ASP A 30 -4.27 31.09 7.64
C ASP A 30 -5.64 30.58 8.11
N CYS A 31 -5.67 29.76 9.17
CA CYS A 31 -6.91 29.26 9.75
C CYS A 31 -7.59 30.31 10.65
N VAL A 32 -8.66 30.92 10.14
CA VAL A 32 -9.51 31.86 10.90
C VAL A 32 -10.56 31.18 11.81
N HIS A 33 -10.51 29.86 11.98
CA HIS A 33 -11.39 29.07 12.84
C HIS A 33 -12.91 29.15 12.55
N CYS A 34 -13.33 29.56 11.35
CA CYS A 34 -14.75 29.74 10.99
C CYS A 34 -15.62 28.47 11.02
N GLY A 35 -15.01 27.28 10.85
CA GLY A 35 -15.71 25.99 10.95
C GLY A 35 -16.27 25.41 9.64
N LEU A 36 -16.16 26.08 8.49
CA LEU A 36 -16.67 25.55 7.21
C LEU A 36 -16.06 24.20 6.81
N CYS A 37 -14.83 23.92 7.26
CA CYS A 37 -14.16 22.66 7.00
C CYS A 37 -14.79 21.45 7.72
N THR A 38 -15.66 21.65 8.72
CA THR A 38 -16.22 20.56 9.53
C THR A 38 -17.20 19.70 8.73
N SER A 39 -18.03 20.31 7.88
CA SER A 39 -18.97 19.59 7.00
C SER A 39 -18.28 18.81 5.88
N ALA A 40 -17.04 19.16 5.54
CA ALA A 40 -16.24 18.47 4.53
C ALA A 40 -15.35 17.36 5.13
N CYS A 41 -15.09 17.39 6.45
CA CYS A 41 -14.14 16.48 7.07
C CYS A 41 -14.79 15.13 7.41
N PRO A 42 -14.36 14.01 6.78
CA PRO A 42 -15.03 12.73 7.00
C PRO A 42 -14.91 12.22 8.44
N THR A 43 -13.77 12.48 9.11
CA THR A 43 -13.62 12.04 10.50
C THR A 43 -14.48 12.83 11.46
N TYR A 44 -14.62 14.15 11.26
CA TYR A 44 -15.54 14.95 12.05
C TYR A 44 -17.00 14.52 11.83
N LEU A 45 -17.42 14.28 10.59
CA LEU A 45 -18.78 13.81 10.29
C LEU A 45 -19.13 12.49 10.99
N GLU A 46 -18.15 11.60 11.16
CA GLU A 46 -18.34 10.33 11.86
C GLU A 46 -18.27 10.45 13.39
N THR A 47 -17.55 11.45 13.93
CA THR A 47 -17.30 11.54 15.39
C THR A 47 -18.01 12.67 16.11
N GLY A 48 -18.34 13.77 15.42
CA GLY A 48 -18.78 15.04 16.04
C GLY A 48 -17.72 15.75 16.91
N ASP A 49 -16.56 15.12 17.13
CA ASP A 49 -15.48 15.64 17.96
C ASP A 49 -14.65 16.70 17.22
N GLU A 50 -14.64 17.92 17.77
CA GLU A 50 -13.90 19.06 17.22
C GLU A 50 -12.39 18.79 17.11
N ASN A 51 -11.80 17.99 18.00
CA ASN A 51 -10.37 17.63 17.91
C ASN A 51 -10.06 16.77 16.67
N ASN A 52 -11.09 16.12 16.10
CA ASN A 52 -11.02 15.39 14.84
C ASN A 52 -11.46 16.24 13.63
N SER A 53 -11.72 17.53 13.81
CA SER A 53 -11.95 18.47 12.72
C SER A 53 -10.62 19.00 12.14
N PRO A 54 -10.59 19.54 10.91
CA PRO A 54 -9.39 20.15 10.35
C PRO A 54 -8.92 21.35 11.20
N ARG A 55 -9.83 22.27 11.55
CA ARG A 55 -9.48 23.44 12.36
C ARG A 55 -9.06 23.05 13.78
N GLY A 56 -9.66 22.02 14.36
CA GLY A 56 -9.27 21.51 15.68
C GLY A 56 -7.88 20.92 15.65
N ARG A 57 -7.54 20.14 14.62
CA ARG A 57 -6.17 19.63 14.44
C ARG A 57 -5.15 20.74 14.21
N ILE A 58 -5.48 21.78 13.44
CA ILE A 58 -4.60 22.96 13.31
C ILE A 58 -4.36 23.60 14.68
N TYR A 59 -5.40 23.74 15.51
CA TYR A 59 -5.27 24.25 16.87
C TYR A 59 -4.36 23.37 17.72
N LEU A 60 -4.53 22.05 17.66
CA LEU A 60 -3.68 21.10 18.38
C LEU A 60 -2.21 21.20 17.94
N MET A 61 -1.97 21.17 16.62
CA MET A 61 -0.61 21.28 16.07
C MET A 61 0.04 22.61 16.50
N ARG A 62 -0.66 23.74 16.36
CA ARG A 62 -0.17 25.04 16.77
C ARG A 62 0.10 25.11 18.28
N ALA A 63 -0.81 24.59 19.11
CA ALA A 63 -0.62 24.59 20.56
C ALA A 63 0.60 23.76 21.00
N VAL A 64 0.87 22.65 20.31
CA VAL A 64 2.10 21.86 20.52
C VAL A 64 3.33 22.63 20.06
N THR A 65 3.30 23.24 18.87
CA THR A 65 4.42 24.04 18.36
C THR A 65 4.72 25.26 19.24
N ASP A 66 3.70 25.90 19.81
CA ASP A 66 3.82 27.04 20.72
C ASP A 66 4.25 26.64 22.15
N GLY A 67 4.43 25.34 22.44
CA GLY A 67 4.75 24.84 23.78
C GLY A 67 3.63 24.99 24.82
N ARG A 68 2.39 25.27 24.38
CA ARG A 68 1.22 25.37 25.26
C ARG A 68 0.56 24.02 25.55
N LEU A 69 0.85 23.02 24.72
CA LEU A 69 0.30 21.67 24.81
C LEU A 69 1.42 20.65 24.61
N GLU A 70 1.47 19.63 25.47
CA GLU A 70 2.39 18.51 25.24
C GLU A 70 1.84 17.56 24.17
N LEU A 71 2.73 16.97 23.38
CA LEU A 71 2.37 15.93 22.41
C LEU A 71 2.09 14.59 23.11
N THR A 72 0.94 14.52 23.77
CA THR A 72 0.47 13.33 24.48
C THR A 72 -0.10 12.29 23.50
N PRO A 73 -0.24 11.01 23.92
CA PRO A 73 -0.87 9.98 23.09
C PRO A 73 -2.28 10.35 22.61
N ALA A 74 -3.04 11.14 23.39
CA ALA A 74 -4.36 11.62 23.00
C ALA A 74 -4.27 12.62 21.83
N VAL A 75 -3.34 13.58 21.89
CA VAL A 75 -3.09 14.53 20.80
C VAL A 75 -2.63 13.80 19.55
N THR A 76 -1.65 12.89 19.69
CA THR A 76 -1.18 12.03 18.60
C THR A 76 -2.33 11.28 17.95
N ARG A 77 -3.24 10.70 18.75
CA ARG A 77 -4.40 9.96 18.25
C ARG A 77 -5.30 10.81 17.35
N HIS A 78 -5.62 12.03 17.76
CA HIS A 78 -6.45 12.95 16.96
C HIS A 78 -5.78 13.29 15.62
N LEU A 79 -4.46 13.49 15.60
CA LEU A 79 -3.69 13.79 14.40
C LEU A 79 -3.56 12.57 13.48
N ASP A 80 -3.31 11.37 14.02
CA ASP A 80 -3.22 10.12 13.26
C ASP A 80 -4.58 9.69 12.67
N LEU A 81 -5.69 10.07 13.31
CA LEU A 81 -7.03 9.83 12.76
C LEU A 81 -7.28 10.53 11.42
N CYS A 82 -6.54 11.61 11.10
CA CYS A 82 -6.73 12.31 9.84
C CYS A 82 -6.50 11.37 8.63
N LEU A 83 -7.43 11.38 7.67
CA LEU A 83 -7.34 10.58 6.45
C LEU A 83 -6.42 11.18 5.39
N ASP A 84 -5.99 12.42 5.60
CA ASP A 84 -5.19 13.20 4.67
C ASP A 84 -5.84 13.38 3.28
N CYS A 85 -7.18 13.46 3.27
CA CYS A 85 -8.00 13.48 2.05
C CYS A 85 -8.08 14.86 1.36
N ARG A 86 -7.53 15.91 1.96
CA ARG A 86 -7.52 17.31 1.46
C ARG A 86 -8.89 17.97 1.24
N SER A 87 -10.00 17.30 1.57
CA SER A 87 -11.35 17.87 1.40
C SER A 87 -11.55 19.21 2.13
N CYS A 88 -10.91 19.36 3.29
CA CYS A 88 -10.91 20.59 4.06
C CYS A 88 -10.29 21.79 3.35
N GLU A 89 -9.33 21.58 2.44
CA GLU A 89 -8.68 22.66 1.69
C GLU A 89 -9.65 23.22 0.64
N THR A 90 -10.36 22.34 -0.07
CA THR A 90 -11.38 22.74 -1.05
C THR A 90 -12.52 23.50 -0.38
N ALA A 91 -12.89 23.14 0.85
CA ALA A 91 -13.95 23.80 1.61
C ALA A 91 -13.50 25.11 2.29
N CYS A 92 -12.20 25.41 2.35
CA CYS A 92 -11.68 26.52 3.13
C CYS A 92 -11.69 27.83 2.32
N PRO A 93 -12.45 28.87 2.71
CA PRO A 93 -12.43 30.14 2.01
C PRO A 93 -11.12 30.93 2.23
N SER A 94 -10.40 30.62 3.31
CA SER A 94 -9.10 31.24 3.64
C SER A 94 -7.93 30.61 2.87
N GLY A 95 -8.17 29.52 2.11
CA GLY A 95 -7.11 28.88 1.33
C GLY A 95 -6.07 28.13 2.16
N VAL A 96 -6.43 27.65 3.36
CA VAL A 96 -5.51 26.89 4.22
C VAL A 96 -4.96 25.67 3.48
N GLN A 97 -3.64 25.57 3.41
CA GLN A 97 -2.93 24.43 2.85
C GLN A 97 -2.73 23.36 3.94
N TYR A 98 -3.80 22.64 4.26
CA TYR A 98 -3.82 21.68 5.37
C TYR A 98 -2.74 20.58 5.27
N GLY A 99 -2.40 20.11 4.07
CA GLY A 99 -1.32 19.12 3.84
C GLY A 99 0.03 19.57 4.32
N ARG A 100 0.34 20.80 3.95
CA ARG A 100 1.52 21.56 4.34
C ARG A 100 1.63 21.81 5.86
N LEU A 101 0.63 21.37 6.63
CA LEU A 101 0.61 21.35 8.09
C LEU A 101 0.68 19.90 8.62
N ILE A 102 -0.25 19.04 8.21
CA ILE A 102 -0.40 17.71 8.83
C ILE A 102 0.71 16.72 8.45
N GLU A 103 1.20 16.75 7.21
CA GLU A 103 2.25 15.86 6.71
C GLU A 103 3.58 16.10 7.45
N PRO A 104 4.14 17.33 7.47
CA PRO A 104 5.38 17.60 8.20
C PRO A 104 5.21 17.36 9.69
N PHE A 105 4.04 17.67 10.25
CA PHE A 105 3.78 17.43 11.67
C PHE A 105 3.80 15.95 12.00
N ARG A 106 3.25 15.08 11.14
CA ARG A 106 3.31 13.62 11.30
C ARG A 106 4.73 13.10 11.18
N VAL A 107 5.52 13.60 10.23
CA VAL A 107 6.94 13.26 10.12
C VAL A 107 7.66 13.61 11.42
N ALA A 108 7.43 14.81 11.96
CA ALA A 108 8.06 15.25 13.20
C ALA A 108 7.58 14.46 14.43
N MET A 109 6.30 14.10 14.49
CA MET A 109 5.70 13.33 15.58
C MET A 109 6.17 11.86 15.61
N HIS A 110 6.37 11.24 14.44
CA HIS A 110 6.77 9.84 14.31
C HIS A 110 8.29 9.64 14.16
N SER A 111 9.05 10.73 14.08
CA SER A 111 10.51 10.68 14.08
C SER A 111 11.02 10.26 15.47
N PRO A 112 11.95 9.30 15.55
CA PRO A 112 12.50 8.88 16.83
C PRO A 112 13.24 10.04 17.51
N LYS A 113 12.93 10.29 18.78
CA LYS A 113 13.65 11.30 19.57
C LYS A 113 15.07 10.80 19.89
N PRO A 114 16.07 11.70 20.00
CA PRO A 114 17.42 11.32 20.41
C PRO A 114 17.39 10.55 21.73
N GLY A 115 17.95 9.34 21.74
CA GLY A 115 18.01 8.48 22.93
C GLY A 115 16.81 7.56 23.16
N GLU A 116 15.72 7.66 22.38
CA GLU A 116 14.58 6.74 22.51
C GLU A 116 14.75 5.49 21.63
N PRO A 117 14.43 4.28 22.15
CA PRO A 117 14.44 3.07 21.35
C PRO A 117 13.35 3.13 20.28
N VAL A 118 13.73 2.89 19.02
CA VAL A 118 12.79 2.83 17.89
C VAL A 118 11.80 1.68 18.12
N LYS A 119 10.57 2.00 18.54
CA LYS A 119 9.48 1.02 18.62
C LYS A 119 9.11 0.58 17.19
N ARG A 120 9.70 -0.54 16.76
CA ARG A 120 9.41 -1.13 15.45
C ARG A 120 8.10 -1.91 15.53
N ASP A 121 6.99 -1.32 15.07
CA ASP A 121 5.83 -2.13 14.70
C ASP A 121 6.25 -3.01 13.52
N TRP A 122 6.31 -4.32 13.77
CA TRP A 122 6.71 -5.32 12.77
C TRP A 122 5.81 -5.25 11.54
N PHE A 123 4.52 -4.93 11.70
CA PHE A 123 3.56 -4.86 10.60
C PHE A 123 3.86 -3.67 9.70
N ARG A 124 4.11 -2.50 10.29
CA ARG A 124 4.53 -1.31 9.55
C ARG A 124 5.82 -1.57 8.79
N SER A 125 6.81 -2.18 9.44
CA SER A 125 8.13 -2.42 8.86
C SER A 125 8.11 -3.49 7.76
N LEU A 126 7.46 -4.63 7.99
CA LEU A 126 7.47 -5.76 7.06
C LEU A 126 6.41 -5.65 5.97
N ILE A 127 5.18 -5.24 6.31
CA ILE A 127 4.06 -5.20 5.35
C ILE A 127 4.02 -3.87 4.63
N LEU A 128 3.88 -2.76 5.37
CA LEU A 128 3.69 -1.44 4.76
C LEU A 128 4.94 -0.93 4.05
N TYR A 129 6.13 -1.16 4.61
CA TYR A 129 7.40 -0.70 4.03
C TYR A 129 8.17 -1.82 3.30
N GLY A 130 8.06 -3.07 3.74
CA GLY A 130 8.81 -4.19 3.17
C GLY A 130 8.13 -4.93 2.02
N LEU A 131 6.79 -4.94 1.96
CA LEU A 131 6.02 -5.73 1.00
C LEU A 131 5.30 -4.85 -0.03
N PHE A 132 4.42 -3.96 0.41
CA PHE A 132 3.56 -3.15 -0.47
C PHE A 132 4.29 -2.25 -1.47
N PRO A 133 5.43 -1.63 -1.14
CA PRO A 133 6.15 -0.76 -2.08
C PRO A 133 6.80 -1.53 -3.23
N TYR A 134 6.91 -2.86 -3.12
CA TYR A 134 7.62 -3.70 -4.07
C TYR A 134 6.63 -4.62 -4.79
N ALA A 135 6.19 -4.20 -5.99
CA ALA A 135 5.18 -4.91 -6.78
C ALA A 135 5.51 -6.41 -6.97
N GLN A 136 6.78 -6.75 -7.22
CA GLN A 136 7.20 -8.14 -7.40
C GLN A 136 7.06 -8.98 -6.12
N ARG A 137 7.39 -8.42 -4.95
CA ARG A 137 7.20 -9.11 -3.67
C ARG A 137 5.73 -9.32 -3.39
N LEU A 138 4.92 -8.29 -3.63
CA LEU A 138 3.47 -8.35 -3.46
C LEU A 138 2.83 -9.38 -4.41
N ARG A 139 3.27 -9.46 -5.68
CA ARG A 139 2.79 -10.46 -6.64
C ARG A 139 3.02 -11.89 -6.15
N TRP A 140 4.21 -12.16 -5.62
CA TRP A 140 4.55 -13.47 -5.03
C TRP A 140 3.72 -13.75 -3.77
N ALA A 141 3.58 -12.77 -2.87
CA ALA A 141 2.75 -12.92 -1.67
C ALA A 141 1.26 -13.18 -1.98
N LEU A 142 0.78 -12.71 -3.13
CA LEU A 142 -0.60 -12.95 -3.60
C LEU A 142 -0.79 -14.29 -4.32
N TRP A 143 0.28 -15.03 -4.63
CA TRP A 143 0.17 -16.29 -5.37
C TRP A 143 -0.68 -17.36 -4.66
N PRO A 144 -0.52 -17.62 -3.34
CA PRO A 144 -1.39 -18.55 -2.63
C PRO A 144 -2.87 -18.14 -2.69
N ALA A 145 -3.13 -16.83 -2.54
CA ALA A 145 -4.49 -16.31 -2.58
C ALA A 145 -5.12 -16.46 -3.98
N ARG A 146 -4.34 -16.30 -5.06
CA ARG A 146 -4.81 -16.59 -6.43
C ARG A 146 -5.24 -18.04 -6.60
N ILE A 147 -4.46 -18.99 -6.08
CA ILE A 147 -4.80 -20.41 -6.13
C ILE A 147 -6.07 -20.69 -5.33
N MET A 148 -6.15 -20.17 -4.10
CA MET A 148 -7.35 -20.34 -3.27
C MET A 148 -8.61 -19.79 -3.94
N GLN A 149 -8.53 -18.60 -4.55
CA GLN A 149 -9.66 -18.00 -5.28
C GLN A 149 -10.01 -18.79 -6.55
N LYS A 150 -9.02 -19.31 -7.29
CA LYS A 150 -9.24 -20.12 -8.48
C LYS A 150 -9.93 -21.45 -8.15
N LEU A 151 -9.58 -22.05 -7.02
CA LEU A 151 -10.19 -23.29 -6.52
C LEU A 151 -11.50 -23.06 -5.74
N GLY A 152 -11.92 -21.80 -5.52
CA GLY A 152 -13.10 -21.45 -4.72
C GLY A 152 -12.97 -21.74 -3.22
N LEU A 153 -11.76 -22.08 -2.74
CA LEU A 153 -11.49 -22.40 -1.34
C LEU A 153 -11.68 -21.20 -0.43
N ASP A 154 -11.45 -19.99 -0.94
CA ASP A 154 -11.63 -18.75 -0.19
C ASP A 154 -13.10 -18.53 0.21
N LEU A 155 -14.05 -18.85 -0.68
CA LEU A 155 -15.48 -18.81 -0.40
C LEU A 155 -15.90 -19.86 0.62
N LEU A 156 -15.29 -21.05 0.57
CA LEU A 156 -15.55 -22.12 1.53
C LEU A 156 -15.04 -21.75 2.92
N VAL A 157 -13.82 -21.22 3.01
CA VAL A 157 -13.21 -20.73 4.26
C VAL A 157 -14.05 -19.62 4.88
N GLU A 158 -14.58 -18.71 4.06
CA GLU A 158 -15.46 -17.63 4.51
C GLU A 158 -16.81 -18.15 5.00
N LYS A 159 -17.48 -19.03 4.23
CA LYS A 159 -18.77 -19.64 4.61
C LYS A 159 -18.68 -20.48 5.87
N ALA A 160 -17.60 -21.24 6.02
CA ALA A 160 -17.37 -22.07 7.20
C ALA A 160 -16.83 -21.26 8.40
N GLY A 161 -16.57 -19.96 8.24
CA GLY A 161 -16.12 -19.08 9.32
C GLY A 161 -14.69 -19.34 9.80
N LEU A 162 -13.89 -20.14 9.08
CA LEU A 162 -12.49 -20.44 9.44
C LEU A 162 -11.61 -19.19 9.39
N ASN A 163 -12.01 -18.16 8.63
CA ASN A 163 -11.32 -16.87 8.62
C ASN A 163 -11.27 -16.23 10.03
N ARG A 164 -12.21 -16.54 10.93
CA ARG A 164 -12.21 -16.04 12.32
C ARG A 164 -11.05 -16.57 13.16
N LEU A 165 -10.40 -17.65 12.71
CA LEU A 165 -9.21 -18.23 13.36
C LEU A 165 -7.93 -17.45 13.06
N LEU A 166 -7.93 -16.60 12.02
CA LEU A 166 -6.77 -15.78 11.67
C LEU A 166 -6.59 -14.64 12.69
N PRO A 167 -5.35 -14.15 12.91
CA PRO A 167 -5.12 -12.90 13.62
C PRO A 167 -5.89 -11.72 13.00
N GLN A 168 -6.36 -10.77 13.83
CA GLN A 168 -7.21 -9.65 13.38
C GLN A 168 -6.64 -8.87 12.18
N ARG A 169 -5.32 -8.59 12.17
CA ARG A 169 -4.64 -7.91 11.05
C ARG A 169 -4.72 -8.73 9.74
N LEU A 170 -4.56 -10.05 9.83
CA LEU A 170 -4.67 -10.94 8.67
C LEU A 170 -6.12 -11.11 8.20
N GLN A 171 -7.07 -11.19 9.12
CA GLN A 171 -8.50 -11.13 8.78
C GLN A 171 -8.81 -9.86 7.99
N ARG A 172 -8.29 -8.72 8.43
CA ARG A 172 -8.50 -7.44 7.75
C ARG A 172 -7.91 -7.45 6.34
N MET A 173 -6.66 -7.89 6.18
CA MET A 173 -6.04 -8.02 4.86
C MET A 173 -6.81 -8.97 3.94
N GLN A 174 -7.29 -10.11 4.47
CA GLN A 174 -8.08 -11.08 3.73
C GLN A 174 -9.43 -10.51 3.25
N ARG A 175 -10.12 -9.73 4.09
CA ARG A 175 -11.36 -9.03 3.72
C ARG A 175 -11.14 -7.96 2.64
N LEU A 176 -10.03 -7.23 2.73
CA LEU A 176 -9.68 -6.18 1.76
C LEU A 176 -9.19 -6.75 0.43
N LEU A 177 -8.73 -8.00 0.40
CA LEU A 177 -8.22 -8.63 -0.80
C LEU A 177 -9.34 -8.73 -1.87
N PRO A 178 -9.14 -8.19 -3.09
CA PRO A 178 -10.15 -8.24 -4.13
C PRO A 178 -10.19 -9.63 -4.78
N ARG A 179 -11.21 -9.88 -5.60
CA ARG A 179 -11.17 -10.99 -6.55
C ARG A 179 -10.07 -10.70 -7.56
N LEU A 180 -8.98 -11.48 -7.51
CA LEU A 180 -7.84 -11.31 -8.39
C LEU A 180 -8.21 -11.83 -9.77
N GLN A 181 -8.28 -10.93 -10.75
CA GLN A 181 -8.55 -11.30 -12.13
C GLN A 181 -7.39 -12.12 -12.71
N ALA A 182 -7.68 -12.85 -13.80
CA ALA A 182 -6.65 -13.50 -14.59
C ALA A 182 -5.62 -12.47 -15.03
N ARG A 183 -4.33 -12.78 -14.82
CA ARG A 183 -3.27 -11.83 -15.13
C ARG A 183 -3.17 -11.67 -16.66
N PRO A 184 -3.25 -10.45 -17.20
CA PRO A 184 -2.93 -10.24 -18.61
C PRO A 184 -1.44 -10.49 -18.85
N ALA A 185 -1.02 -10.54 -20.12
CA ALA A 185 0.40 -10.56 -20.46
C ALA A 185 1.15 -9.39 -19.79
N GLU A 186 2.46 -9.48 -19.62
CA GLU A 186 3.23 -8.35 -19.10
C GLU A 186 3.18 -7.18 -20.10
N LEU A 187 2.88 -5.96 -19.62
CA LEU A 187 2.88 -4.75 -20.46
C LEU A 187 4.24 -4.60 -21.15
N PRO A 188 4.36 -4.48 -22.48
CA PRO A 188 5.64 -4.22 -23.14
C PRO A 188 6.33 -2.96 -22.61
N LYS A 189 7.63 -2.78 -22.88
CA LYS A 189 8.36 -1.53 -22.50
C LYS A 189 7.93 -0.33 -23.34
N PHE A 190 7.39 -0.59 -24.53
CA PHE A 190 6.95 0.42 -25.48
C PHE A 190 5.73 -0.09 -26.23
N LEU A 191 4.76 0.79 -26.40
CA LEU A 191 3.52 0.57 -27.12
C LEU A 191 3.31 1.76 -28.07
N PRO A 192 3.40 1.58 -29.40
CA PRO A 192 3.33 2.69 -30.34
C PRO A 192 1.92 3.27 -30.46
N ALA A 193 1.81 4.55 -30.79
CA ALA A 193 0.54 5.20 -31.08
C ALA A 193 -0.26 4.44 -32.17
N ILE A 194 -1.59 4.41 -32.02
CA ILE A 194 -2.51 3.94 -33.05
C ILE A 194 -3.13 5.18 -33.71
N GLY A 195 -3.06 5.26 -35.04
CA GLY A 195 -3.48 6.42 -35.80
C GLY A 195 -2.43 7.55 -35.80
N PRO A 196 -2.83 8.81 -35.99
CA PRO A 196 -1.89 9.93 -36.00
C PRO A 196 -1.24 10.09 -34.63
N LYS A 197 0.07 10.31 -34.61
CA LYS A 197 0.81 10.54 -33.37
C LYS A 197 0.46 11.93 -32.80
N ARG A 198 -0.04 11.95 -31.57
CA ARG A 198 -0.52 13.13 -30.85
C ARG A 198 0.25 13.41 -29.56
N GLY A 199 1.01 12.42 -29.05
CA GLY A 199 1.88 12.61 -27.90
C GLY A 199 2.81 11.43 -27.65
N ARG A 200 3.80 11.65 -26.78
CA ARG A 200 4.72 10.66 -26.27
C ARG A 200 4.74 10.74 -24.75
N VAL A 201 4.26 9.68 -24.11
CA VAL A 201 4.05 9.64 -22.66
C VAL A 201 4.68 8.42 -22.04
N ALA A 202 5.00 8.49 -20.74
CA ALA A 202 5.30 7.30 -19.96
C ALA A 202 4.13 6.92 -19.06
N LEU A 203 3.96 5.63 -18.76
CA LEU A 203 2.96 5.15 -17.80
C LEU A 203 3.62 4.79 -16.47
N PHE A 204 3.19 5.45 -15.39
CA PHE A 204 3.47 5.04 -14.03
C PHE A 204 2.51 3.92 -13.62
N THR A 205 3.02 2.70 -13.43
CA THR A 205 2.23 1.49 -13.15
C THR A 205 1.84 1.35 -11.68
N GLY A 206 2.55 2.05 -10.79
CA GLY A 206 2.41 1.92 -9.35
C GLY A 206 2.84 0.56 -8.80
N CYS A 207 2.68 0.39 -7.47
CA CYS A 207 3.09 -0.83 -6.78
C CYS A 207 1.92 -1.79 -6.52
N VAL A 208 0.91 -1.34 -5.77
CA VAL A 208 -0.29 -2.13 -5.44
C VAL A 208 -1.16 -2.32 -6.67
N ALA A 209 -1.35 -1.27 -7.48
CA ALA A 209 -2.12 -1.34 -8.71
C ALA A 209 -1.52 -2.36 -9.70
N ASP A 210 -0.20 -2.36 -9.89
CA ASP A 210 0.49 -3.31 -10.75
C ASP A 210 0.41 -4.77 -10.27
N ALA A 211 0.26 -5.00 -8.96
CA ALA A 211 0.14 -6.33 -8.37
C ALA A 211 -1.30 -6.87 -8.32
N MET A 212 -2.28 -6.00 -8.07
CA MET A 212 -3.69 -6.37 -7.81
C MET A 212 -4.65 -6.00 -8.95
N PHE A 213 -4.35 -4.94 -9.71
CA PHE A 213 -5.18 -4.41 -10.80
C PHE A 213 -4.41 -4.21 -12.12
N PRO A 214 -3.60 -5.19 -12.58
CA PRO A 214 -2.80 -5.04 -13.81
C PRO A 214 -3.65 -4.77 -15.06
N GLN A 215 -4.93 -5.17 -15.07
CA GLN A 215 -5.88 -4.85 -16.14
C GLN A 215 -6.12 -3.33 -16.29
N VAL A 216 -6.04 -2.56 -15.21
CA VAL A 216 -6.21 -1.09 -15.25
C VAL A 216 -5.01 -0.46 -15.95
N ASN A 217 -3.79 -0.94 -15.70
CA ASN A 217 -2.59 -0.48 -16.40
C ASN A 217 -2.66 -0.81 -17.89
N TRP A 218 -3.13 -2.00 -18.26
CA TRP A 218 -3.39 -2.36 -19.66
C TRP A 218 -4.44 -1.48 -20.32
N ALA A 219 -5.60 -1.31 -19.68
CA ALA A 219 -6.67 -0.46 -20.19
C ALA A 219 -6.18 0.98 -20.39
N THR A 220 -5.40 1.50 -19.43
CA THR A 220 -4.78 2.82 -19.53
C THR A 220 -3.85 2.93 -20.74
N ALA A 221 -2.92 1.98 -20.90
CA ALA A 221 -1.97 1.99 -22.01
C ALA A 221 -2.67 1.87 -23.38
N GLN A 222 -3.66 0.98 -23.50
CA GLN A 222 -4.42 0.79 -24.74
C GLN A 222 -5.29 2.01 -25.07
N VAL A 223 -5.93 2.62 -24.08
CA VAL A 223 -6.68 3.87 -24.28
C VAL A 223 -5.75 4.98 -24.76
N LEU A 224 -4.56 5.14 -24.19
CA LEU A 224 -3.57 6.12 -24.64
C LEU A 224 -3.11 5.85 -26.08
N GLN A 225 -2.80 4.59 -26.44
CA GLN A 225 -2.45 4.21 -27.81
C GLN A 225 -3.56 4.57 -28.80
N GLN A 226 -4.81 4.20 -28.48
CA GLN A 226 -5.99 4.48 -29.29
C GLN A 226 -6.22 5.99 -29.48
N ASN A 227 -5.72 6.80 -28.55
CA ASN A 227 -5.76 8.24 -28.58
C ASN A 227 -4.51 8.87 -29.20
N GLY A 228 -3.69 8.10 -29.93
CA GLY A 228 -2.54 8.58 -30.68
C GLY A 228 -1.27 8.78 -29.85
N CYS A 229 -1.17 8.19 -28.66
CA CYS A 229 0.02 8.34 -27.81
C CYS A 229 1.00 7.17 -27.97
N ASP A 230 2.28 7.49 -28.15
CA ASP A 230 3.38 6.57 -27.89
C ASP A 230 3.49 6.37 -26.38
N VAL A 231 3.39 5.14 -25.88
CA VAL A 231 3.39 4.83 -24.44
C VAL A 231 4.64 4.06 -24.04
N LEU A 232 5.48 4.69 -23.23
CA LEU A 232 6.67 4.08 -22.62
C LEU A 232 6.34 3.53 -21.24
N ILE A 233 6.86 2.35 -20.89
CA ILE A 233 6.66 1.74 -19.57
C ILE A 233 8.03 1.38 -18.98
N PRO A 234 8.73 2.33 -18.33
CA PRO A 234 10.02 2.07 -17.69
C PRO A 234 9.91 1.00 -16.61
N ARG A 235 10.83 0.04 -16.57
CA ARG A 235 10.86 -1.04 -15.57
C ARG A 235 11.56 -0.68 -14.27
N SER A 236 12.36 0.37 -14.29
CA SER A 236 13.12 0.88 -13.16
C SER A 236 12.29 1.75 -12.21
N GLN A 237 11.03 2.06 -12.54
CA GLN A 237 10.14 2.82 -11.67
C GLN A 237 9.85 2.07 -10.36
N ALA A 238 9.62 2.84 -9.30
CA ALA A 238 9.36 2.35 -7.94
C ALA A 238 7.96 2.79 -7.45
N CYS A 239 7.62 2.46 -6.20
CA CYS A 239 6.43 2.98 -5.54
C CYS A 239 6.43 4.52 -5.51
N CYS A 240 5.25 5.14 -5.49
CA CYS A 240 5.12 6.59 -5.39
C CYS A 240 5.61 7.15 -4.04
N GLY A 241 5.68 6.33 -2.98
CA GLY A 241 6.13 6.77 -1.65
C GLY A 241 5.02 7.20 -0.69
N ALA A 242 3.77 7.34 -1.16
CA ALA A 242 2.65 7.86 -0.38
C ALA A 242 2.44 7.17 0.99
N ILE A 243 2.53 5.84 1.04
CA ILE A 243 2.38 5.08 2.30
C ILE A 243 3.45 5.46 3.32
N HIS A 244 4.68 5.70 2.87
CA HIS A 244 5.79 6.08 3.75
C HIS A 244 5.61 7.51 4.23
N TYR A 245 5.45 8.46 3.30
CA TYR A 245 5.41 9.87 3.64
C TYR A 245 4.21 10.23 4.54
N HIS A 246 2.99 9.82 4.19
CA HIS A 246 1.79 10.14 4.98
C HIS A 246 1.75 9.43 6.36
N SER A 247 2.61 8.44 6.60
CA SER A 247 2.79 7.78 7.90
C SER A 247 4.03 8.25 8.67
N GLY A 248 4.67 9.33 8.19
CA GLY A 248 5.81 9.98 8.84
C GLY A 248 7.19 9.44 8.46
N ALA A 249 7.29 8.50 7.51
CA ALA A 249 8.57 7.96 7.03
C ALA A 249 9.09 8.75 5.80
N GLY A 250 9.61 9.96 6.04
CA GLY A 250 10.09 10.87 5.00
C GLY A 250 11.28 10.35 4.19
N GLN A 251 12.37 9.91 4.84
CA GLN A 251 13.59 9.47 4.15
C GLN A 251 13.37 8.27 3.20
N PRO A 252 12.65 7.19 3.60
CA PRO A 252 12.29 6.12 2.66
C PRO A 252 11.43 6.59 1.49
N ALA A 253 10.55 7.58 1.70
CA ALA A 253 9.75 8.15 0.61
C ALA A 253 10.63 8.90 -0.41
N LEU A 254 11.62 9.66 0.08
CA LEU A 254 12.59 10.36 -0.76
C LEU A 254 13.42 9.40 -1.63
N GLU A 255 13.86 8.27 -1.08
CA GLU A 255 14.62 7.25 -1.83
C GLU A 255 13.80 6.66 -2.99
N LEU A 256 12.50 6.46 -2.78
CA LEU A 256 11.58 6.02 -3.82
C LEU A 256 11.40 7.10 -4.91
N ALA A 257 11.25 8.37 -4.51
CA ALA A 257 11.16 9.49 -5.45
C ALA A 257 12.44 9.64 -6.30
N LEU A 258 13.62 9.49 -5.69
CA LEU A 258 14.91 9.48 -6.39
C LEU A 258 15.04 8.31 -7.37
N THR A 259 14.43 7.16 -7.07
CA THR A 259 14.41 6.03 -8.00
C THR A 259 13.50 6.34 -9.18
N ASN A 260 12.35 6.96 -8.96
CA ASN A 260 11.45 7.42 -10.01
C ASN A 260 12.08 8.50 -10.90
N GLU A 261 12.82 9.45 -10.31
CA GLU A 261 13.55 10.49 -11.06
C GLU A 261 14.52 9.89 -12.08
N ARG A 262 15.23 8.82 -11.71
CA ARG A 262 16.13 8.10 -12.63
C ARG A 262 15.38 7.22 -13.64
N ALA A 263 14.14 6.85 -13.36
CA ALA A 263 13.37 5.92 -14.19
C ALA A 263 12.71 6.60 -15.40
N PHE A 264 12.38 7.88 -15.29
CA PHE A 264 11.69 8.63 -16.34
C PHE A 264 12.64 9.63 -17.00
N ASN A 265 12.93 9.43 -18.30
CA ASN A 265 13.61 10.45 -19.10
C ASN A 265 12.62 11.55 -19.51
N ILE A 266 12.32 12.46 -18.59
CA ILE A 266 11.21 13.42 -18.72
C ILE A 266 11.37 14.47 -19.83
N GLU A 267 12.58 14.68 -20.34
CA GLU A 267 12.84 15.60 -21.45
C GLU A 267 12.26 15.09 -22.78
N ASP A 268 12.19 13.76 -22.94
CA ASP A 268 11.64 13.12 -24.15
C ASP A 268 10.12 12.89 -24.07
N LEU A 269 9.47 13.37 -23.01
CA LEU A 269 8.08 13.05 -22.69
C LEU A 269 7.23 14.30 -22.56
N ASP A 270 6.03 14.25 -23.13
CA ASP A 270 5.00 15.26 -22.94
C ASP A 270 4.43 15.18 -21.51
N ALA A 271 4.24 13.96 -21.01
CA ALA A 271 3.76 13.69 -19.65
C ALA A 271 4.14 12.29 -19.15
N VAL A 272 4.13 12.11 -17.83
CA VAL A 272 4.11 10.80 -17.17
C VAL A 272 2.70 10.57 -16.63
N ILE A 273 1.98 9.63 -17.23
CA ILE A 273 0.59 9.33 -16.93
C ILE A 273 0.47 8.45 -15.68
N VAL A 274 -0.44 8.85 -14.80
CA VAL A 274 -0.80 8.16 -13.57
C VAL A 274 -2.29 7.81 -13.62
N ASN A 275 -2.67 6.61 -13.18
CA ASN A 275 -4.07 6.14 -13.19
C ASN A 275 -4.58 5.76 -11.79
N VAL A 276 -3.88 6.20 -10.74
CA VAL A 276 -4.27 6.00 -9.35
C VAL A 276 -4.19 7.33 -8.65
N ALA A 277 -5.34 7.87 -8.26
CA ALA A 277 -5.45 9.19 -7.64
C ALA A 277 -4.49 9.41 -6.46
N GLY A 278 -4.34 8.42 -5.58
CA GLY A 278 -3.43 8.53 -4.43
C GLY A 278 -1.94 8.44 -4.78
N CYS A 279 -1.59 7.85 -5.92
CA CYS A 279 -0.23 7.94 -6.46
C CYS A 279 -0.03 9.31 -7.10
N GLY A 280 -1.01 9.80 -7.86
CA GLY A 280 -0.94 11.09 -8.55
C GLY A 280 -0.76 12.27 -7.60
N SER A 281 -1.50 12.29 -6.48
CA SER A 281 -1.34 13.34 -5.45
C SER A 281 0.08 13.36 -4.90
N MET A 282 0.61 12.20 -4.51
CA MET A 282 1.99 12.10 -3.98
C MET A 282 3.04 12.46 -5.04
N LEU A 283 2.91 11.95 -6.26
CA LEU A 283 3.89 12.17 -7.35
C LEU A 283 3.98 13.66 -7.73
N LYS A 284 2.84 14.35 -7.80
CA LYS A 284 2.78 15.80 -8.02
C LYS A 284 3.30 16.62 -6.83
N ASP A 285 3.47 15.99 -5.67
CA ASP A 285 3.94 16.63 -4.45
C ASP A 285 5.41 16.35 -4.11
N TYR A 286 6.15 15.70 -5.01
CA TYR A 286 7.56 15.36 -4.81
C TYR A 286 8.47 16.56 -4.52
N GLY A 287 8.20 17.71 -5.13
CA GLY A 287 8.95 18.94 -4.85
C GLY A 287 8.81 19.35 -3.38
N HIS A 288 7.57 19.38 -2.89
CA HIS A 288 7.29 19.72 -1.50
C HIS A 288 7.82 18.69 -0.51
N MET A 289 7.57 17.40 -0.74
CA MET A 289 8.14 16.35 0.08
C MET A 289 9.67 16.49 0.18
N ALA A 290 10.33 16.89 -0.91
CA ALA A 290 11.76 17.14 -0.91
C ALA A 290 12.15 18.36 -0.05
N GLU A 291 11.40 19.46 -0.11
CA GLU A 291 11.62 20.64 0.76
C GLU A 291 11.59 20.25 2.24
N GLU A 292 10.61 19.44 2.64
CA GLU A 292 10.44 19.03 4.03
C GLU A 292 11.49 18.04 4.50
N VAL A 293 11.82 17.05 3.66
CA VAL A 293 12.69 15.95 4.05
C VAL A 293 14.17 16.28 3.85
N CYS A 294 14.52 17.07 2.84
CA CYS A 294 15.91 17.29 2.43
C CYS A 294 16.56 18.55 2.98
N GLY A 295 15.79 19.51 3.53
CA GLY A 295 16.32 20.79 4.00
C GLY A 295 17.09 21.55 2.91
N ASP A 296 18.33 21.99 3.22
CA ASP A 296 19.21 22.78 2.34
C ASP A 296 19.85 21.99 1.18
N ARG A 297 19.03 21.31 0.36
CA ARG A 297 19.46 20.66 -0.88
C ARG A 297 18.68 21.21 -2.08
N PRO A 298 18.91 22.48 -2.47
CA PRO A 298 18.09 23.17 -3.47
C PRO A 298 18.09 22.48 -4.84
N ASP A 299 19.20 21.84 -5.23
CA ASP A 299 19.27 21.11 -6.49
C ASP A 299 18.39 19.85 -6.50
N LEU A 300 18.25 19.19 -5.35
CA LEU A 300 17.37 18.02 -5.23
C LEU A 300 15.90 18.44 -5.28
N ILE A 301 15.55 19.50 -4.54
CA ILE A 301 14.21 20.10 -4.57
C ILE A 301 13.83 20.51 -6.00
N ARG A 302 14.74 21.18 -6.71
CA ARG A 302 14.53 21.60 -8.10
C ARG A 302 14.26 20.42 -9.04
N ARG A 303 15.09 19.37 -8.96
CA ARG A 303 14.92 18.18 -9.83
C ARG A 303 13.61 17.43 -9.55
N LEU A 304 13.27 17.25 -8.27
CA LEU A 304 12.02 16.57 -7.89
C LEU A 304 10.78 17.43 -8.20
N SER A 305 10.89 18.76 -8.10
CA SER A 305 9.83 19.69 -8.54
C SER A 305 9.65 19.65 -10.06
N HIS A 306 10.74 19.58 -10.82
CA HIS A 306 10.69 19.47 -12.27
C HIS A 306 10.02 18.15 -12.70
N LEU A 307 10.39 17.03 -12.07
CA LEU A 307 9.73 15.75 -12.25
C LEU A 307 8.25 15.80 -11.85
N ALA A 308 7.92 16.44 -10.72
CA ALA A 308 6.55 16.57 -10.24
C ALA A 308 5.63 17.23 -11.28
N GLY A 309 6.14 18.27 -11.96
CA GLY A 309 5.42 18.99 -13.03
C GLY A 309 5.14 18.18 -14.29
N LYS A 310 5.76 17.00 -14.47
CA LYS A 310 5.53 16.12 -15.62
C LYS A 310 4.45 15.08 -15.36
N PHE A 311 4.04 14.83 -14.11
CA PHE A 311 3.00 13.85 -13.81
C PHE A 311 1.61 14.41 -14.14
N LYS A 312 0.84 13.64 -14.90
CA LYS A 312 -0.57 13.91 -15.13
C LYS A 312 -1.43 12.69 -14.84
N ASP A 313 -2.58 12.90 -14.22
CA ASP A 313 -3.61 11.87 -14.15
C ASP A 313 -4.13 11.55 -15.56
N VAL A 314 -4.49 10.30 -15.81
CA VAL A 314 -4.99 9.89 -17.12
C VAL A 314 -6.29 10.61 -17.51
N ASN A 315 -7.14 10.94 -16.54
CA ASN A 315 -8.42 11.58 -16.82
C ASN A 315 -8.22 13.04 -17.26
N GLU A 316 -7.33 13.79 -16.58
CA GLU A 316 -7.01 15.16 -17.01
C GLU A 316 -6.29 15.19 -18.35
N TYR A 317 -5.31 14.29 -18.55
CA TYR A 317 -4.52 14.27 -19.77
C TYR A 317 -5.38 13.96 -21.00
N LEU A 318 -6.27 12.96 -20.90
CA LEU A 318 -7.17 12.62 -22.01
C LEU A 318 -8.16 13.75 -22.29
N ALA A 319 -8.72 14.38 -21.25
CA ALA A 319 -9.64 15.51 -21.43
C ALA A 319 -8.96 16.70 -22.12
N GLU A 320 -7.73 17.03 -21.73
CA GLU A 320 -6.92 18.07 -22.38
C GLU A 320 -6.52 17.72 -23.81
N LEU A 321 -6.14 16.45 -24.05
CA LEU A 321 -5.77 15.96 -25.36
C LEU A 321 -6.94 16.06 -26.35
N GLY A 322 -8.19 15.89 -25.87
CA GLY A 322 -9.37 15.73 -26.70
C GLY A 322 -9.43 14.28 -27.21
N PRO A 323 -10.13 13.38 -26.50
CA PRO A 323 -10.04 11.96 -26.81
C PRO A 323 -10.81 11.63 -28.09
N VAL A 324 -10.35 10.59 -28.80
CA VAL A 324 -11.05 10.02 -29.95
C VAL A 324 -12.42 9.54 -29.48
N VAL A 325 -13.48 9.93 -30.19
CA VAL A 325 -14.85 9.61 -29.77
C VAL A 325 -15.08 8.09 -29.82
N PRO A 326 -15.44 7.43 -28.70
CA PRO A 326 -15.73 6.01 -28.69
C PRO A 326 -16.95 5.67 -29.56
N GLN A 327 -16.90 4.52 -30.24
CA GLN A 327 -17.96 4.11 -31.17
C GLN A 327 -18.78 2.91 -30.65
N GLN A 328 -18.22 2.12 -29.72
CA GLN A 328 -18.94 0.96 -29.18
C GLN A 328 -19.78 1.34 -27.98
N GLN A 329 -21.00 0.79 -27.94
CA GLN A 329 -21.91 1.00 -26.83
C GLN A 329 -21.48 0.23 -25.58
N VAL A 330 -21.62 0.86 -24.42
CA VAL A 330 -21.50 0.25 -23.10
C VAL A 330 -22.81 0.50 -22.35
N PRO A 331 -23.86 -0.34 -22.56
CA PRO A 331 -25.19 -0.14 -21.99
C PRO A 331 -25.24 -0.50 -20.50
N GLU A 332 -24.45 0.20 -19.69
CA GLU A 332 -24.33 0.01 -18.25
C GLU A 332 -24.84 1.24 -17.49
N VAL A 333 -25.45 0.99 -16.34
CA VAL A 333 -25.86 2.05 -15.40
C VAL A 333 -24.88 2.05 -14.24
N VAL A 334 -24.09 3.11 -14.14
CA VAL A 334 -22.97 3.21 -13.21
C VAL A 334 -23.14 4.37 -12.27
N THR A 335 -22.41 4.37 -11.16
CA THR A 335 -22.24 5.56 -10.32
C THR A 335 -20.76 5.85 -10.10
N TYR A 336 -20.39 7.12 -10.04
CA TYR A 336 -18.99 7.54 -9.93
C TYR A 336 -18.66 7.99 -8.49
N HIS A 337 -17.62 7.39 -7.92
CA HIS A 337 -17.02 7.84 -6.68
C HIS A 337 -15.84 8.78 -6.97
N ASP A 338 -15.97 10.03 -6.53
CA ASP A 338 -14.87 10.99 -6.52
C ASP A 338 -13.82 10.59 -5.49
N ALA A 339 -12.71 10.05 -5.96
CA ALA A 339 -11.56 9.77 -5.09
C ALA A 339 -11.01 11.10 -4.55
N CYS A 340 -10.94 11.24 -3.22
CA CYS A 340 -10.55 12.49 -2.56
C CYS A 340 -9.20 13.08 -3.04
N HIS A 341 -8.19 12.25 -3.27
CA HIS A 341 -6.90 12.71 -3.81
C HIS A 341 -6.96 13.15 -5.27
N LEU A 342 -7.98 12.75 -6.03
CA LEU A 342 -8.20 13.26 -7.38
C LEU A 342 -8.89 14.63 -7.34
N CYS A 343 -10.02 14.72 -6.62
CA CYS A 343 -10.86 15.92 -6.62
C CYS A 343 -10.34 17.06 -5.73
N HIS A 344 -9.61 16.77 -4.64
CA HIS A 344 -9.14 17.76 -3.68
C HIS A 344 -7.63 17.98 -3.72
N ALA A 345 -6.82 16.92 -3.79
CA ALA A 345 -5.36 17.11 -3.83
C ALA A 345 -4.89 17.53 -5.23
N GLN A 346 -5.40 16.87 -6.28
CA GLN A 346 -5.03 17.16 -7.66
C GLN A 346 -5.96 18.16 -8.36
N GLN A 347 -7.11 18.50 -7.76
CA GLN A 347 -8.11 19.42 -8.32
C GLN A 347 -8.73 18.95 -9.66
N ILE A 348 -8.80 17.64 -9.87
CA ILE A 348 -9.38 17.00 -11.06
C ILE A 348 -10.78 16.49 -10.70
N ARG A 349 -11.82 17.13 -11.23
CA ARG A 349 -13.21 16.95 -10.77
C ARG A 349 -14.17 16.59 -11.90
N SER A 350 -14.23 17.42 -12.94
CA SER A 350 -15.16 17.22 -14.06
C SER A 350 -14.63 16.23 -15.10
N GLN A 351 -13.31 16.14 -15.25
CA GLN A 351 -12.64 15.40 -16.31
C GLN A 351 -13.03 13.91 -16.35
N PRO A 352 -13.08 13.16 -15.21
CA PRO A 352 -13.54 11.77 -15.24
C PRO A 352 -14.96 11.63 -15.77
N ARG A 353 -15.88 12.54 -15.39
CA ARG A 353 -17.28 12.51 -15.87
C ARG A 353 -17.39 12.88 -17.34
N GLN A 354 -16.67 13.91 -17.79
CA GLN A 354 -16.61 14.29 -19.20
C GLN A 354 -16.20 13.10 -20.08
N LEU A 355 -15.19 12.34 -19.65
CA LEU A 355 -14.76 11.14 -20.37
C LEU A 355 -15.81 10.01 -20.35
N LEU A 356 -16.48 9.80 -19.23
CA LEU A 356 -17.54 8.79 -19.12
C LEU A 356 -18.78 9.17 -19.95
N ASP A 357 -19.15 10.44 -20.00
CA ASP A 357 -20.29 10.96 -20.75
C ASP A 357 -20.11 10.80 -22.28
N MET A 358 -18.87 10.64 -22.76
CA MET A 358 -18.58 10.34 -24.15
C MET A 358 -18.89 8.89 -24.56
N ILE A 359 -19.07 7.98 -23.59
CA ILE A 359 -19.24 6.56 -23.88
C ILE A 359 -20.70 6.31 -24.31
N PRO A 360 -20.95 5.86 -25.56
CA PRO A 360 -22.31 5.61 -26.02
C PRO A 360 -23.03 4.58 -25.15
N GLY A 361 -24.26 4.89 -24.71
CA GLY A 361 -25.09 3.98 -23.91
C GLY A 361 -24.74 3.89 -22.42
N LEU A 362 -23.64 4.50 -21.97
CA LEU A 362 -23.29 4.54 -20.55
C LEU A 362 -24.16 5.57 -19.83
N LYS A 363 -24.79 5.19 -18.72
CA LYS A 363 -25.57 6.11 -17.88
C LYS A 363 -24.88 6.28 -16.54
N VAL A 364 -24.40 7.49 -16.24
CA VAL A 364 -23.80 7.83 -14.94
C VAL A 364 -24.87 8.42 -14.02
N LEU A 365 -25.17 7.73 -12.92
CA LEU A 365 -26.06 8.20 -11.87
C LEU A 365 -25.29 9.02 -10.82
N PRO A 366 -25.84 10.16 -10.35
CA PRO A 366 -25.21 10.95 -9.31
C PRO A 366 -25.11 10.15 -8.01
N LEU A 367 -23.97 10.28 -7.34
CA LEU A 367 -23.71 9.67 -6.03
C LEU A 367 -23.82 10.75 -4.95
N ALA A 368 -24.73 10.58 -4.00
CA ALA A 368 -24.78 11.44 -2.83
C ALA A 368 -23.46 11.34 -2.06
N GLU A 369 -22.94 12.49 -1.65
CA GLU A 369 -21.67 12.59 -0.91
C GLU A 369 -20.50 11.92 -1.63
N SER A 370 -20.47 11.99 -2.95
CA SER A 370 -19.50 11.28 -3.79
C SER A 370 -18.04 11.50 -3.36
N GLU A 371 -17.72 12.72 -2.91
CA GLU A 371 -16.40 13.19 -2.48
C GLU A 371 -16.01 12.81 -1.05
N ILE A 372 -16.97 12.40 -0.21
CA ILE A 372 -16.65 11.90 1.14
C ILE A 372 -15.83 10.61 1.00
N CYS A 373 -14.73 10.53 1.76
CA CYS A 373 -13.75 9.46 1.69
C CYS A 373 -14.39 8.08 1.87
N CYS A 374 -13.94 7.10 1.08
CA CYS A 374 -14.39 5.71 1.17
C CYS A 374 -13.85 4.96 2.41
N GLY A 375 -12.86 5.52 3.11
CA GLY A 375 -12.19 4.90 4.27
C GLY A 375 -10.85 4.22 3.97
N ALA A 376 -10.40 4.17 2.71
CA ALA A 376 -9.13 3.52 2.35
C ALA A 376 -7.88 4.29 2.81
N ALA A 377 -7.80 5.58 2.44
CA ALA A 377 -6.73 6.54 2.75
C ALA A 377 -5.31 5.93 2.82
N GLY A 378 -4.87 5.30 1.73
CA GLY A 378 -3.57 4.63 1.66
C GLY A 378 -3.54 3.35 2.47
N SER A 379 -2.97 3.40 3.67
CA SER A 379 -2.91 2.28 4.63
C SER A 379 -3.94 2.38 5.76
N TYR A 380 -4.77 3.43 5.77
CA TYR A 380 -5.71 3.72 6.86
C TYR A 380 -6.69 2.59 7.13
N ASN A 381 -7.17 1.89 6.09
CA ASN A 381 -8.03 0.73 6.29
C ASN A 381 -7.35 -0.46 7.01
N LEU A 382 -6.02 -0.46 7.16
CA LEU A 382 -5.26 -1.44 7.93
C LEU A 382 -4.86 -0.91 9.31
N THR A 383 -4.54 0.38 9.42
CA THR A 383 -4.10 1.00 10.68
C THR A 383 -5.27 1.45 11.55
N GLU A 384 -6.40 1.82 10.92
CA GLU A 384 -7.59 2.40 11.54
C GLU A 384 -8.89 1.73 11.03
N PRO A 385 -9.02 0.40 11.19
CA PRO A 385 -10.08 -0.39 10.54
C PRO A 385 -11.49 0.04 10.97
N GLU A 386 -11.70 0.42 12.23
CA GLU A 386 -13.03 0.81 12.72
C GLU A 386 -13.55 2.08 12.04
N MET A 387 -12.72 3.12 11.93
CA MET A 387 -13.10 4.35 11.23
C MET A 387 -13.26 4.10 9.73
N ALA A 388 -12.36 3.32 9.13
CA ALA A 388 -12.47 2.93 7.72
C ALA A 388 -13.79 2.20 7.42
N ASP A 389 -14.27 1.36 8.33
CA ASP A 389 -15.52 0.59 8.17
C ASP A 389 -16.76 1.45 8.41
N ARG A 390 -16.70 2.46 9.28
CA ARG A 390 -17.77 3.47 9.40
C ARG A 390 -17.95 4.24 8.09
N LEU A 391 -16.86 4.83 7.58
CA LEU A 391 -16.86 5.55 6.30
C LEU A 391 -17.26 4.66 5.12
N GLY A 392 -16.75 3.43 5.11
CA GLY A 392 -17.08 2.43 4.11
C GLY A 392 -18.57 2.08 4.08
N ARG A 393 -19.20 1.89 5.25
CA ARG A 393 -20.65 1.64 5.36
C ARG A 393 -21.47 2.81 4.87
N ARG A 394 -21.09 4.03 5.25
CA ARG A 394 -21.72 5.27 4.75
C ARG A 394 -21.66 5.34 3.22
N LYS A 395 -20.48 5.14 2.64
CA LYS A 395 -20.26 5.16 1.18
C LYS A 395 -21.11 4.10 0.46
N VAL A 396 -21.11 2.86 0.95
CA VAL A 396 -21.89 1.78 0.35
C VAL A 396 -23.39 2.05 0.46
N GLY A 397 -23.89 2.59 1.57
CA GLY A 397 -25.29 3.00 1.70
C GLY A 397 -25.71 3.97 0.59
N HIS A 398 -24.90 5.02 0.33
CA HIS A 398 -25.17 5.94 -0.77
C HIS A 398 -25.06 5.29 -2.15
N ILE A 399 -24.09 4.39 -2.37
CA ILE A 399 -23.94 3.65 -3.62
C ILE A 399 -25.21 2.83 -3.91
N LEU A 400 -25.68 2.05 -2.94
CA LEU A 400 -26.86 1.19 -3.09
C LEU A 400 -28.12 2.02 -3.37
N ASN A 401 -28.25 3.19 -2.73
CA ASN A 401 -29.36 4.12 -2.96
C ASN A 401 -29.42 4.70 -4.39
N THR A 402 -28.31 4.66 -5.14
CA THR A 402 -28.34 5.08 -6.54
C THR A 402 -29.03 4.07 -7.45
N GLY A 403 -29.08 2.79 -7.07
CA GLY A 403 -29.56 1.70 -7.92
C GLY A 403 -28.60 1.31 -9.06
N ALA A 404 -27.41 1.91 -9.13
CA ALA A 404 -26.39 1.56 -10.10
C ALA A 404 -25.92 0.11 -9.95
N LYS A 405 -25.53 -0.51 -11.07
CA LYS A 405 -25.07 -1.91 -11.12
C LYS A 405 -23.56 -2.03 -11.23
N CYS A 406 -22.86 -0.91 -11.23
CA CYS A 406 -21.40 -0.84 -11.27
C CYS A 406 -20.96 0.49 -10.64
N VAL A 407 -19.85 0.47 -9.91
CA VAL A 407 -19.24 1.66 -9.32
C VAL A 407 -17.96 1.98 -10.08
N VAL A 408 -17.75 3.25 -10.41
CA VAL A 408 -16.54 3.72 -11.09
C VAL A 408 -15.67 4.48 -10.10
N SER A 409 -14.38 4.16 -10.04
CA SER A 409 -13.41 4.79 -9.14
C SER A 409 -12.03 4.86 -9.79
N ALA A 410 -11.43 6.06 -9.79
CA ALA A 410 -10.09 6.33 -10.32
C ALA A 410 -8.95 6.07 -9.31
N ASN A 411 -9.18 5.20 -8.31
CA ASN A 411 -8.21 4.95 -7.25
C ASN A 411 -8.27 3.50 -6.75
N ALA A 412 -7.13 2.80 -6.82
CA ALA A 412 -7.00 1.41 -6.39
C ALA A 412 -7.38 1.20 -4.92
N GLY A 413 -6.98 2.11 -4.02
CA GLY A 413 -7.34 2.03 -2.60
C GLY A 413 -8.85 2.13 -2.37
N CYS A 414 -9.51 3.07 -3.07
CA CYS A 414 -10.97 3.20 -3.02
C CYS A 414 -11.66 1.94 -3.56
N THR A 415 -11.16 1.39 -4.67
CA THR A 415 -11.68 0.15 -5.25
C THR A 415 -11.62 -1.01 -4.25
N LEU A 416 -10.47 -1.21 -3.57
CA LEU A 416 -10.32 -2.25 -2.55
C LEU A 416 -11.33 -2.10 -1.40
N GLN A 417 -11.43 -0.89 -0.85
CA GLN A 417 -12.31 -0.62 0.28
C GLN A 417 -13.79 -0.76 -0.10
N ILE A 418 -14.23 -0.15 -1.20
CA ILE A 418 -15.62 -0.21 -1.65
C ILE A 418 -16.01 -1.65 -2.00
N GLN A 419 -15.16 -2.41 -2.69
CA GLN A 419 -15.42 -3.83 -2.99
C GLN A 419 -15.52 -4.68 -1.71
N ALA A 420 -14.67 -4.43 -0.72
CA ALA A 420 -14.75 -5.14 0.56
C ALA A 420 -16.06 -4.83 1.30
N MET A 421 -16.49 -3.57 1.31
CA MET A 421 -17.71 -3.14 1.98
C MET A 421 -18.98 -3.60 1.25
N LEU A 422 -19.01 -3.57 -0.08
CA LEU A 422 -20.11 -4.13 -0.88
C LEU A 422 -20.27 -5.63 -0.61
N ARG A 423 -19.16 -6.39 -0.60
CA ARG A 423 -19.17 -7.82 -0.24
C ARG A 423 -19.70 -8.04 1.18
N ALA A 424 -19.23 -7.27 2.14
CA ALA A 424 -19.69 -7.36 3.53
C ALA A 424 -21.19 -7.04 3.70
N SER A 425 -21.74 -6.20 2.81
CA SER A 425 -23.17 -5.87 2.75
C SER A 425 -23.99 -6.83 1.88
N GLY A 426 -23.41 -7.92 1.37
CA GLY A 426 -24.13 -8.91 0.55
C GLY A 426 -24.25 -8.56 -0.93
N HIS A 427 -23.57 -7.53 -1.40
CA HIS A 427 -23.61 -7.01 -2.78
C HIS A 427 -22.31 -7.26 -3.54
N ALA A 428 -21.78 -8.49 -3.43
CA ALA A 428 -20.55 -8.90 -4.13
C ALA A 428 -20.67 -8.89 -5.66
N ASP A 429 -21.90 -8.83 -6.17
CA ASP A 429 -22.29 -8.79 -7.59
C ASP A 429 -22.09 -7.42 -8.24
N ILE A 430 -21.97 -6.34 -7.45
CA ILE A 430 -21.74 -4.97 -7.97
C ILE A 430 -20.22 -4.77 -8.15
N PRO A 431 -19.69 -4.77 -9.40
CA PRO A 431 -18.28 -4.52 -9.61
C PRO A 431 -17.90 -3.07 -9.31
N VAL A 432 -16.63 -2.88 -8.96
CA VAL A 432 -15.99 -1.56 -8.92
C VAL A 432 -14.89 -1.55 -9.97
N VAL A 433 -15.00 -0.66 -10.95
CA VAL A 433 -14.12 -0.58 -12.13
C VAL A 433 -13.45 0.79 -12.24
N HIS A 434 -12.38 0.86 -13.02
CA HIS A 434 -11.69 2.10 -13.34
C HIS A 434 -12.30 2.78 -14.58
N PRO A 435 -12.33 4.13 -14.68
CA PRO A 435 -12.77 4.83 -15.90
C PRO A 435 -12.12 4.31 -17.19
N MET A 436 -10.82 4.01 -17.13
CA MET A 436 -10.08 3.49 -18.30
C MET A 436 -10.56 2.11 -18.75
N GLU A 437 -11.10 1.27 -17.86
CA GLU A 437 -11.65 -0.03 -18.27
C GLU A 437 -12.94 0.17 -19.09
N LEU A 438 -13.78 1.14 -18.72
CA LEU A 438 -14.98 1.49 -19.49
C LEU A 438 -14.63 2.15 -20.82
N LEU A 439 -13.66 3.05 -20.85
CA LEU A 439 -13.16 3.64 -22.11
C LEU A 439 -12.56 2.57 -23.02
N ALA A 440 -11.71 1.68 -22.49
CA ALA A 440 -11.17 0.57 -23.27
C ALA A 440 -12.28 -0.29 -23.88
N LYS A 441 -13.31 -0.63 -23.09
CA LYS A 441 -14.49 -1.35 -23.58
C LYS A 441 -15.22 -0.58 -24.69
N SER A 442 -15.38 0.73 -24.55
CA SER A 442 -16.03 1.58 -25.57
C SER A 442 -15.23 1.75 -26.87
N TYR A 443 -13.94 1.45 -26.84
CA TYR A 443 -13.08 1.34 -28.02
C TYR A 443 -12.99 -0.09 -28.59
N GLY A 444 -13.63 -1.08 -27.95
CA GLY A 444 -13.50 -2.50 -28.34
C GLY A 444 -12.16 -3.13 -27.99
N LEU A 445 -11.44 -2.55 -27.03
CA LEU A 445 -10.13 -3.01 -26.61
C LEU A 445 -10.28 -4.04 -25.49
N THR A 446 -9.55 -5.14 -25.60
CA THR A 446 -9.41 -6.14 -24.53
C THR A 446 -7.94 -6.36 -24.22
N PRO A 447 -7.56 -6.52 -22.94
CA PRO A 447 -6.20 -6.89 -22.60
C PRO A 447 -5.85 -8.25 -23.21
N PRO A 448 -4.62 -8.44 -23.73
CA PRO A 448 -4.19 -9.75 -24.19
C PRO A 448 -4.17 -10.73 -23.02
N LYS A 449 -4.79 -11.90 -23.22
CA LYS A 449 -4.68 -13.01 -22.26
C LYS A 449 -3.20 -13.36 -22.10
N SER A 450 -2.76 -13.67 -20.88
CA SER A 450 -1.45 -14.32 -20.71
C SER A 450 -1.46 -15.60 -21.55
N GLY A 451 -0.57 -15.71 -22.54
CA GLY A 451 -0.31 -17.01 -23.16
C GLY A 451 -0.02 -18.03 -22.06
N GLY A 452 -0.50 -19.26 -22.22
CA GLY A 452 -0.15 -20.35 -21.31
C GLY A 452 1.36 -20.43 -21.13
N ASP A 453 1.79 -20.69 -19.91
CA ASP A 453 3.17 -20.82 -19.45
C ASP A 453 3.87 -22.08 -20.05
N ASP A 454 3.80 -22.28 -21.37
CA ASP A 454 4.39 -23.46 -22.02
C ASP A 454 5.80 -23.22 -22.57
N ASP A 455 6.41 -22.04 -22.38
CA ASP A 455 7.78 -21.81 -22.86
C ASP A 455 8.70 -20.96 -21.97
N VAL A 456 8.39 -20.84 -20.67
CA VAL A 456 9.39 -20.41 -19.69
C VAL A 456 9.81 -21.64 -18.87
N LYS A 457 10.81 -22.37 -19.36
CA LYS A 457 11.53 -23.34 -18.53
C LYS A 457 12.05 -22.60 -17.28
N PRO A 458 11.64 -22.98 -16.06
CA PRO A 458 12.26 -22.45 -14.86
C PRO A 458 13.72 -22.92 -14.85
N GLU A 459 14.68 -22.00 -14.76
CA GLU A 459 16.03 -22.36 -14.32
C GLU A 459 15.90 -23.20 -13.04
N SER A 460 16.52 -24.38 -13.04
CA SER A 460 16.41 -25.41 -11.99
C SER A 460 16.67 -24.88 -10.58
N SER A 461 17.41 -23.78 -10.45
CA SER A 461 17.69 -23.07 -9.19
C SER A 461 16.46 -22.37 -8.59
N ARG A 462 15.51 -21.89 -9.42
CA ARG A 462 14.32 -21.14 -8.97
C ARG A 462 13.20 -22.04 -8.46
N ALA A 463 13.00 -23.22 -9.06
CA ALA A 463 12.06 -24.22 -8.56
C ALA A 463 12.52 -24.79 -7.20
N MET A 464 13.83 -24.93 -7.00
CA MET A 464 14.39 -25.41 -5.73
C MET A 464 14.20 -24.38 -4.60
N MET A 465 14.39 -23.08 -4.87
CA MET A 465 14.08 -22.02 -3.90
C MET A 465 12.59 -21.94 -3.56
N ALA A 466 11.70 -22.10 -4.54
CA ALA A 466 10.25 -22.08 -4.31
C ALA A 466 9.82 -23.24 -3.38
N SER A 467 10.35 -24.45 -3.61
CA SER A 467 10.12 -25.61 -2.73
C SER A 467 10.70 -25.41 -1.33
N CYS A 468 11.87 -24.79 -1.19
CA CYS A 468 12.44 -24.45 0.12
C CYS A 468 11.63 -23.40 0.89
N ILE A 469 11.05 -22.41 0.20
CA ILE A 469 10.21 -21.38 0.82
C ILE A 469 8.84 -21.95 1.22
N ILE A 470 8.27 -22.84 0.41
CA ILE A 470 7.02 -23.55 0.75
C ILE A 470 7.25 -24.45 1.96
N ALA A 471 8.36 -25.19 2.01
CA ALA A 471 8.73 -25.96 3.19
C ALA A 471 8.92 -25.05 4.42
N ALA A 472 9.69 -23.95 4.30
CA ALA A 472 9.88 -23.00 5.41
C ALA A 472 8.56 -22.37 5.90
N GLY A 473 7.61 -22.11 5.01
CA GLY A 473 6.28 -21.58 5.35
C GLY A 473 5.37 -22.60 6.04
N LEU A 474 5.49 -23.89 5.70
CA LEU A 474 4.75 -24.99 6.35
C LEU A 474 5.32 -25.35 7.73
N TYR A 475 6.63 -25.19 7.94
CA TYR A 475 7.28 -25.49 9.22
C TYR A 475 7.38 -24.30 10.19
N ALA A 476 7.23 -23.06 9.70
CA ALA A 476 7.25 -21.86 10.54
C ALA A 476 6.25 -21.91 11.73
N PRO A 477 5.01 -22.41 11.60
CA PRO A 477 4.08 -22.50 12.73
C PRO A 477 4.52 -23.54 13.78
N VAL A 478 5.16 -24.63 13.36
CA VAL A 478 5.63 -25.71 14.24
C VAL A 478 6.87 -25.25 15.02
N ILE A 479 7.80 -24.55 14.36
CA ILE A 479 8.98 -23.95 14.99
C ILE A 479 8.55 -22.84 15.98
N PHE A 480 7.54 -22.04 15.63
CA PHE A 480 6.99 -21.01 16.53
C PHE A 480 6.27 -21.62 17.75
N ALA A 481 5.56 -22.74 17.58
CA ALA A 481 4.88 -23.43 18.67
C ALA A 481 5.87 -24.07 19.67
N VAL A 482 7.00 -24.61 19.20
CA VAL A 482 8.03 -25.22 20.06
C VAL A 482 8.86 -24.14 20.80
N ALA A 483 9.07 -22.96 20.21
CA ALA A 483 9.81 -21.88 20.83
C ALA A 483 9.03 -21.08 21.90
N PHE A 484 7.71 -21.26 21.99
CA PHE A 484 6.81 -20.50 22.88
C PHE A 484 6.02 -21.36 23.89
N LEU A 485 6.37 -22.65 24.04
CA LEU A 485 5.88 -23.42 25.18
C LEU A 485 6.40 -22.79 26.49
N PRO A 486 5.53 -22.41 27.44
CA PRO A 486 5.95 -21.78 28.67
C PRO A 486 6.79 -22.76 29.48
N TYR A 487 7.99 -22.33 29.88
CA TYR A 487 8.82 -22.99 30.88
C TYR A 487 8.04 -23.09 32.19
N TYR A 488 7.36 -24.20 32.44
CA TYR A 488 6.87 -24.56 33.76
C TYR A 488 8.06 -25.04 34.62
N PRO A 489 8.20 -24.57 35.87
CA PRO A 489 9.23 -25.09 36.75
C PRO A 489 8.74 -26.41 37.34
N PHE A 490 9.18 -27.54 36.81
CA PHE A 490 8.99 -28.83 37.48
C PHE A 490 10.23 -29.16 38.32
N GLY A 491 9.99 -29.21 39.63
CA GLY A 491 10.92 -29.74 40.61
C GLY A 491 11.16 -31.23 40.43
N SER A 492 12.36 -31.64 40.87
CA SER A 492 12.82 -32.99 41.19
C SER A 492 11.90 -34.16 40.85
N GLY A 493 12.16 -34.80 39.71
CA GLY A 493 11.63 -36.11 39.37
C GLY A 493 12.29 -36.63 38.10
N THR A 494 13.12 -37.66 38.21
CA THR A 494 13.74 -38.36 37.08
C THR A 494 12.67 -39.03 36.21
N LEU A 495 12.52 -38.60 34.96
CA LEU A 495 11.75 -39.32 33.94
C LEU A 495 12.70 -39.93 32.91
N SER A 496 12.55 -41.24 32.71
CA SER A 496 13.37 -42.07 31.83
C SER A 496 13.03 -41.86 30.36
N LEU A 497 13.99 -42.17 29.48
CA LEU A 497 13.99 -41.91 28.04
C LEU A 497 12.94 -42.69 27.19
N PHE A 498 11.92 -43.30 27.81
CA PHE A 498 11.00 -44.23 27.12
C PHE A 498 9.58 -43.70 26.85
N ASP A 499 9.21 -42.50 27.31
CA ASP A 499 7.80 -42.03 27.23
C ASP A 499 7.46 -41.07 26.06
N VAL A 500 8.37 -40.85 25.08
CA VAL A 500 8.15 -39.86 23.99
C VAL A 500 7.77 -40.50 22.64
N VAL A 501 7.64 -41.82 22.53
CA VAL A 501 7.29 -42.47 21.25
C VAL A 501 5.89 -43.09 21.28
N ALA A 502 4.88 -42.26 21.02
CA ALA A 502 3.58 -42.74 20.53
C ALA A 502 2.77 -41.62 19.87
N PHE A 503 3.00 -41.36 18.57
CA PHE A 503 1.96 -40.86 17.67
C PHE A 503 2.11 -41.53 16.29
N PRO A 504 0.99 -41.79 15.58
CA PRO A 504 0.85 -42.93 14.68
C PRO A 504 1.29 -42.63 13.25
N SER A 505 1.60 -43.71 12.56
CA SER A 505 1.95 -43.84 11.14
C SER A 505 0.86 -43.31 10.19
N TRP A 506 1.19 -42.31 9.37
CA TRP A 506 0.51 -42.03 8.09
C TRP A 506 1.32 -42.66 6.94
N PRO A 507 0.69 -43.20 5.88
CA PRO A 507 1.35 -44.02 4.88
C PRO A 507 2.06 -43.16 3.83
N LEU A 508 3.29 -43.58 3.52
CA LEU A 508 4.06 -43.13 2.37
C LEU A 508 3.32 -43.51 1.08
N LEU A 509 2.72 -42.52 0.41
CA LEU A 509 2.33 -42.63 -0.99
C LEU A 509 3.62 -42.62 -1.83
N MET A 510 3.87 -43.77 -2.47
CA MET A 510 4.95 -43.96 -3.42
C MET A 510 4.81 -43.01 -4.61
N LEU A 511 5.76 -42.09 -4.77
CA LEU A 511 6.11 -41.50 -6.06
C LEU A 511 7.46 -42.08 -6.47
N SER A 512 7.46 -42.81 -7.59
CA SER A 512 8.67 -43.35 -8.18
C SER A 512 9.54 -42.21 -8.71
N ASP A 513 10.85 -42.36 -8.51
CA ASP A 513 11.96 -41.48 -8.86
C ASP A 513 12.25 -40.30 -7.89
N GLY A 514 13.12 -40.60 -6.92
CA GLY A 514 13.49 -39.66 -5.86
C GLY A 514 14.83 -39.98 -5.20
N SER A 515 15.90 -40.13 -5.98
CA SER A 515 17.25 -40.25 -5.40
C SER A 515 17.73 -38.93 -4.78
N LYS A 516 17.36 -37.78 -5.35
CA LYS A 516 17.71 -36.45 -4.84
C LYS A 516 16.84 -35.99 -3.66
N LEU A 517 15.56 -36.37 -3.63
CA LEU A 517 14.64 -36.00 -2.55
C LEU A 517 14.96 -36.75 -1.25
N LYS A 518 15.41 -38.02 -1.34
CA LYS A 518 15.86 -38.80 -0.19
C LYS A 518 17.07 -38.16 0.50
N SER A 519 18.02 -37.60 -0.26
CA SER A 519 19.17 -36.89 0.31
C SER A 519 18.77 -35.62 1.05
N VAL A 520 17.84 -34.84 0.50
CA VAL A 520 17.34 -33.61 1.16
C VAL A 520 16.52 -33.94 2.41
N MET A 521 15.68 -34.97 2.36
CA MET A 521 14.91 -35.39 3.53
C MET A 521 15.79 -35.99 4.65
N SER A 522 16.85 -36.73 4.30
CA SER A 522 17.86 -37.18 5.27
C SER A 522 18.64 -36.02 5.90
N ILE A 523 18.95 -34.97 5.12
CA ILE A 523 19.60 -33.77 5.64
C ILE A 523 18.68 -33.01 6.60
N VAL A 524 17.40 -32.85 6.25
CA VAL A 524 16.40 -32.18 7.12
C VAL A 524 16.14 -33.01 8.38
N ALA A 525 16.09 -34.34 8.28
CA ALA A 525 15.96 -35.23 9.43
C ALA A 525 17.19 -35.14 10.35
N CYS A 526 18.40 -35.13 9.80
CA CYS A 526 19.64 -34.90 10.58
C CYS A 526 19.67 -33.52 11.24
N ILE A 527 19.29 -32.46 10.53
CA ILE A 527 19.22 -31.09 11.09
C ILE A 527 18.21 -31.04 12.24
N THR A 528 17.05 -31.66 12.07
CA THR A 528 16.01 -31.70 13.10
C THR A 528 16.48 -32.50 14.31
N LEU A 529 17.16 -33.63 14.10
CA LEU A 529 17.72 -34.46 15.17
C LEU A 529 18.85 -33.74 15.93
N VAL A 530 19.71 -33.00 15.23
CA VAL A 530 20.82 -32.21 15.81
C VAL A 530 20.29 -30.98 16.56
N ILE A 531 19.22 -30.33 16.10
CA ILE A 531 18.57 -29.22 16.83
C ILE A 531 17.86 -29.75 18.09
N MET A 532 17.19 -30.91 17.99
CA MET A 532 16.52 -31.55 19.12
C MET A 532 17.52 -32.06 20.18
N THR A 533 18.67 -32.61 19.77
CA THR A 533 19.73 -33.06 20.69
C THR A 533 20.65 -31.94 21.17
N GLY A 534 20.86 -30.90 20.37
CA GLY A 534 21.64 -29.70 20.71
C GLY A 534 20.95 -28.76 21.70
N ALA A 535 19.64 -28.90 21.90
CA ALA A 535 18.91 -28.22 22.97
C ALA A 535 19.35 -28.68 24.39
N VAL A 536 20.16 -29.74 24.50
CA VAL A 536 20.61 -30.33 25.77
C VAL A 536 22.06 -29.96 26.16
N LEU A 537 22.87 -29.37 25.26
CA LEU A 537 24.28 -29.04 25.58
C LEU A 537 24.68 -27.63 25.06
N GLN A 538 25.48 -26.93 25.88
CA GLN A 538 25.75 -25.48 25.85
C GLN A 538 26.11 -24.84 24.48
N ARG A 539 25.78 -23.53 24.39
CA ARG A 539 25.80 -22.61 23.23
C ARG A 539 27.06 -22.58 22.35
N SER A 540 28.20 -23.11 22.79
CA SER A 540 29.48 -22.99 22.06
C SER A 540 29.68 -24.01 20.93
N PHE A 541 28.86 -25.07 20.85
CA PHE A 541 28.98 -26.10 19.80
C PHE A 541 28.21 -25.77 18.51
N VAL A 542 27.21 -24.89 18.57
CA VAL A 542 26.33 -24.57 17.43
C VAL A 542 27.08 -23.83 16.31
N ALA A 543 28.03 -22.97 16.66
CA ALA A 543 28.84 -22.24 15.67
C ALA A 543 29.83 -23.16 14.94
N LEU A 544 30.45 -24.12 15.66
CA LEU A 544 31.38 -25.08 15.06
C LEU A 544 30.64 -26.12 14.19
N ALA A 545 29.45 -26.55 14.62
CA ALA A 545 28.58 -27.43 13.83
C ALA A 545 28.10 -26.72 12.56
N ALA A 546 27.69 -25.45 12.64
CA ALA A 546 27.26 -24.68 11.47
C ALA A 546 28.40 -24.48 10.44
N ALA A 547 29.63 -24.23 10.90
CA ALA A 547 30.79 -24.08 10.03
C ALA A 547 31.18 -25.41 9.34
N THR A 548 31.11 -26.53 10.07
CA THR A 548 31.41 -27.87 9.54
C THR A 548 30.32 -28.33 8.54
N ILE A 549 29.05 -27.98 8.80
CA ILE A 549 27.91 -28.25 7.91
C ILE A 549 27.99 -27.40 6.64
N ALA A 550 28.41 -26.14 6.72
CA ALA A 550 28.64 -25.30 5.55
C ALA A 550 29.79 -25.86 4.66
N ALA A 551 30.86 -26.35 5.28
CA ALA A 551 31.96 -26.99 4.56
C ALA A 551 31.55 -28.31 3.87
N ALA A 552 30.70 -29.12 4.53
CA ALA A 552 30.16 -30.37 3.97
C ALA A 552 29.11 -30.15 2.86
N ALA A 553 28.34 -29.07 2.96
CA ALA A 553 27.39 -28.66 1.91
C ALA A 553 28.13 -28.15 0.66
N CYS A 554 29.25 -27.46 0.81
CA CYS A 554 30.08 -27.02 -0.32
C CYS A 554 30.79 -28.17 -1.04
N SER A 555 31.26 -29.19 -0.32
CA SER A 555 31.93 -30.36 -0.93
C SER A 555 30.98 -31.30 -1.67
N SER A 556 29.69 -31.34 -1.29
CA SER A 556 28.65 -32.12 -1.99
C SER A 556 28.02 -31.40 -3.20
N LEU A 557 28.28 -30.10 -3.37
CA LEU A 557 27.78 -29.28 -4.49
C LEU A 557 28.81 -29.07 -5.63
N GLY A 558 30.03 -29.59 -5.50
CA GLY A 558 31.01 -29.64 -6.60
C GLY A 558 31.51 -28.27 -7.08
N VAL A 559 31.55 -27.25 -6.22
CA VAL A 559 32.06 -25.91 -6.56
C VAL A 559 33.49 -25.77 -6.06
N TYR A 560 34.47 -26.12 -6.89
CA TYR A 560 35.86 -25.68 -6.68
C TYR A 560 36.05 -24.32 -7.38
N GLY A 561 36.22 -23.28 -6.58
CA GLY A 561 36.58 -21.93 -7.01
C GLY A 561 37.27 -21.19 -5.88
N THR A 562 38.57 -21.02 -6.03
CA THR A 562 39.58 -20.54 -5.08
C THR A 562 39.20 -19.26 -4.34
N LEU A 563 39.12 -19.33 -3.01
CA LEU A 563 39.20 -18.17 -2.11
C LEU A 563 40.11 -18.54 -0.93
N MET A 564 41.42 -18.41 -1.16
CA MET A 564 42.38 -18.15 -0.09
C MET A 564 42.10 -16.74 0.42
N PHE A 565 41.77 -16.56 1.69
CA PHE A 565 42.29 -15.44 2.49
C PHE A 565 42.32 -15.82 3.97
N SER A 566 43.45 -15.43 4.57
CA SER A 566 44.00 -15.82 5.86
C SER A 566 43.16 -15.32 7.05
N VAL A 567 43.11 -16.15 8.09
CA VAL A 567 42.55 -15.86 9.41
C VAL A 567 43.67 -15.32 10.30
N SER A 568 43.42 -14.17 10.94
CA SER A 568 43.98 -13.79 12.25
C SER A 568 42.89 -13.08 13.03
#